data_AF-A0A7C3EHS6-F1
#
_entry.id   AF-A0A7C3EHS6-F1
#
_cell.length_a   1.000
_cell.length_b   1.000
_cell.length_c   1.000
_cell.angle_alpha   90.00
_cell.angle_beta   90.00
_cell.angle_gamma   90.00
#
_symmetry.space_group_name_H-M   'P 1'
#
loop_
_entity.id
_entity.type
_entity.pdbx_description
1 polymer ?
#
loop_
_entity_poly.entity_id
_entity_poly.type
_entity_poly.pdbx_seq_one_letter_code
_entity_poly.pdbx_strand_id
1 'polypeptide(L)'
;MSAISARYGVSVEAIVRANRLKDPNCIEVGQELRIPKVKKARAGQAGVALASTGAFRQPPRWVIERWRREVDWPVTEGQVSSWFGPRGDRFHEGIDIHAPEGAPVLAAADGVVAFAGELRGYGLTVILAHRDGWATLYAHNERNLVREGQRVRRGQEIARLGKTGRTTGPNLHFEIRYDNVALDPYIVLPPARLAEPNKVSPWGG
;
A
#
# COMPACT_ATOMS: atom_id res chain seq x y z
N MET A 1 2.49 -4.06 18.60
CA MET A 1 3.47 -3.00 18.24
C MET A 1 3.04 -2.16 17.01
N SER A 2 2.24 -2.69 16.09
CA SER A 2 1.83 -2.01 14.84
C SER A 2 1.03 -0.71 15.01
N ALA A 3 0.19 -0.59 16.06
CA ALA A 3 -0.57 0.64 16.33
C ALA A 3 0.32 1.83 16.76
N ILE A 4 1.45 1.56 17.41
CA ILE A 4 2.42 2.58 17.84
C ILE A 4 3.27 3.02 16.65
N SER A 5 3.67 2.08 15.79
CA SER A 5 4.39 2.36 14.54
C SER A 5 3.62 3.34 13.64
N ALA A 6 2.31 3.13 13.48
CA ALA A 6 1.44 4.04 12.71
C ALA A 6 1.24 5.41 13.38
N ARG A 7 1.09 5.45 14.71
CA ARG A 7 0.86 6.70 15.45
C ARG A 7 2.08 7.64 15.45
N TYR A 8 3.29 7.08 15.38
CA TYR A 8 4.54 7.85 15.47
C TYR A 8 5.30 7.94 14.14
N GLY A 9 4.84 7.29 13.08
CA GLY A 9 5.51 7.28 11.77
C GLY A 9 6.89 6.63 11.80
N VAL A 10 7.07 5.63 12.67
CA VAL A 10 8.34 4.92 12.91
C VAL A 10 8.11 3.44 12.63
N SER A 11 8.97 2.78 11.85
CA SER A 11 8.81 1.36 11.53
C SER A 11 8.85 0.48 12.79
N VAL A 12 8.15 -0.66 12.74
CA VAL A 12 8.15 -1.65 13.84
C VAL A 12 9.58 -2.07 14.19
N GLU A 13 10.46 -2.24 13.19
CA GLU A 13 11.88 -2.56 13.38
C GLU A 13 12.66 -1.46 14.12
N ALA A 14 12.39 -0.19 13.83
CA ALA A 14 13.03 0.92 14.55
C ALA A 14 12.59 0.99 16.02
N ILE A 15 11.34 0.61 16.32
CA ILE A 15 10.84 0.49 17.69
C ILE A 15 11.51 -0.72 18.39
N VAL A 16 11.59 -1.88 17.73
CA VAL A 16 12.24 -3.09 18.27
C VAL A 16 13.71 -2.83 18.58
N ARG A 17 14.44 -2.17 17.67
CA ARG A 17 15.85 -1.81 17.85
C ARG A 17 16.08 -0.80 18.97
N ALA A 18 15.24 0.23 19.07
CA ALA A 18 15.35 1.25 20.11
C ALA A 18 15.07 0.68 21.52
N ASN A 19 14.30 -0.40 21.60
CA ASN A 19 13.92 -1.05 22.85
C ASN A 19 14.66 -2.38 23.12
N ARG A 20 15.62 -2.76 22.25
CA ARG A 20 16.39 -4.01 22.34
C ARG A 20 15.52 -5.26 22.55
N LEU A 21 14.34 -5.29 21.96
CA LEU A 21 13.39 -6.38 22.13
C LEU A 21 13.83 -7.56 21.25
N LYS A 22 13.96 -8.75 21.85
CA LYS A 22 14.32 -9.98 21.13
C LYS A 22 13.14 -10.62 20.39
N ASP A 23 11.91 -10.29 20.80
CA ASP A 23 10.67 -10.75 20.18
C ASP A 23 9.65 -9.59 20.11
N PRO A 24 9.17 -9.17 18.92
CA PRO A 24 8.17 -8.11 18.75
C PRO A 24 6.75 -8.45 19.23
N ASN A 25 6.47 -9.73 19.55
CA ASN A 25 5.16 -10.20 19.99
C ASN A 25 5.02 -10.32 21.52
N CYS A 26 6.13 -10.19 22.27
CA CYS A 26 6.13 -10.21 23.74
C CYS A 26 6.21 -8.79 24.29
N ILE A 27 5.08 -8.09 24.36
CA ILE A 27 4.97 -6.78 25.04
C ILE A 27 3.98 -6.92 26.18
N GLU A 28 4.40 -6.57 27.40
CA GLU A 28 3.55 -6.64 28.58
C GLU A 28 2.76 -5.34 28.80
N VAL A 29 1.54 -5.47 29.33
CA VAL A 29 0.69 -4.32 29.68
C VAL A 29 1.39 -3.50 30.77
N GLY A 30 1.82 -2.28 30.45
CA GLY A 30 2.55 -1.38 31.37
C GLY A 30 4.03 -1.16 31.04
N GLN A 31 4.57 -1.85 30.03
CA GLN A 31 5.97 -1.68 29.62
C GLN A 31 6.21 -0.31 28.95
N GLU A 32 7.14 0.48 29.51
CA GLU A 32 7.53 1.78 28.97
C GLU A 32 8.44 1.60 27.74
N LEU A 33 7.98 2.05 26.56
CA LEU A 33 8.71 1.92 25.29
C LEU A 33 9.39 3.24 24.91
N ARG A 34 10.70 3.19 24.67
CA ARG A 34 11.47 4.28 24.05
C ARG A 34 11.14 4.35 22.56
N ILE A 35 10.30 5.32 22.21
CA ILE A 35 10.03 5.65 20.81
C ILE A 35 11.13 6.59 20.31
N PRO A 36 11.99 6.18 19.37
CA PRO A 36 13.03 7.05 18.84
C PRO A 36 12.38 8.23 18.11
N LYS A 37 12.73 9.45 18.51
CA LYS A 37 12.24 10.68 17.90
C LYS A 37 12.83 10.80 16.49
N VAL A 38 12.01 10.61 15.45
CA VAL A 38 12.31 11.17 14.13
C VAL A 38 12.30 12.69 14.26
N LYS A 39 13.36 13.37 13.79
CA LYS A 39 13.41 14.83 13.76
C LYS A 39 12.18 15.31 13.00
N LYS A 40 11.31 16.09 13.67
CA LYS A 40 10.13 16.72 13.06
C LYS A 40 10.58 17.47 11.79
N ALA A 41 10.19 16.99 10.62
CA ALA A 41 10.18 17.82 9.42
C ALA A 41 9.15 18.94 9.66
N ARG A 42 9.53 20.19 9.38
CA ARG A 42 8.68 21.36 9.59
C ARG A 42 7.38 21.24 8.78
N ALA A 43 6.28 21.67 9.39
CA ALA A 43 5.00 21.85 8.72
C ALA A 43 5.21 22.76 7.49
N GLY A 44 4.95 22.24 6.30
CA GLY A 44 5.24 22.90 5.02
C GLY A 44 6.00 22.04 4.01
N GLN A 45 6.52 20.88 4.42
CA GLN A 45 7.13 19.87 3.53
C GLN A 45 6.63 18.48 3.92
N ALA A 46 5.39 18.15 3.56
CA ALA A 46 4.96 16.76 3.46
C ALA A 46 5.48 16.15 2.14
N GLY A 47 6.79 16.28 1.91
CA GLY A 47 7.50 15.37 1.05
C GLY A 47 7.78 14.16 1.93
N VAL A 48 7.01 13.09 1.75
CA VAL A 48 7.41 11.78 2.23
C VAL A 48 8.77 11.54 1.60
N ALA A 49 9.83 11.60 2.40
CA ALA A 49 11.17 11.29 1.94
C ALA A 49 11.21 9.79 1.63
N LEU A 50 10.72 9.41 0.45
CA LEU A 50 10.95 8.13 -0.21
C LEU A 50 12.38 8.15 -0.77
N ALA A 51 13.36 8.22 0.12
CA ALA A 51 14.75 8.04 -0.25
C ALA A 51 15.02 6.53 -0.31
N SER A 52 15.08 6.00 -1.53
CA SER A 52 15.59 4.67 -1.88
C SER A 52 17.08 4.56 -1.55
N THR A 53 17.42 4.40 -0.27
CA THR A 53 18.80 4.08 0.14
C THR A 53 18.79 3.06 1.27
N GLY A 54 18.47 1.82 0.90
CA GLY A 54 18.61 0.64 1.74
C GLY A 54 18.25 -0.54 0.87
N ALA A 55 19.15 -1.52 0.73
CA ALA A 55 19.00 -2.67 -0.15
C ALA A 55 17.56 -3.19 -0.15
N PHE A 56 16.94 -3.28 -1.34
CA PHE A 56 15.65 -3.92 -1.57
C PHE A 56 15.69 -5.30 -0.91
N ARG A 57 15.18 -5.40 0.31
CA ARG A 57 14.98 -6.68 0.94
C ARG A 57 13.58 -7.10 0.51
N GLN A 58 13.50 -7.71 -0.67
CA GLN A 58 12.28 -8.42 -1.05
C GLN A 58 11.87 -9.31 0.14
N PRO A 59 10.59 -9.34 0.50
CA PRO A 59 10.14 -10.18 1.60
C PRO A 59 10.58 -11.63 1.34
N PRO A 60 10.98 -12.38 2.39
CA PRO A 60 11.28 -13.79 2.23
C PRO A 60 10.15 -14.52 1.49
N ARG A 61 10.50 -15.49 0.65
CA ARG A 61 9.54 -16.19 -0.22
C ARG A 61 8.31 -16.73 0.52
N TRP A 62 8.48 -17.25 1.73
CA TRP A 62 7.36 -17.76 2.54
C TRP A 62 6.39 -16.64 2.98
N VAL A 63 6.87 -15.41 3.17
CA VAL A 63 6.02 -14.23 3.45
C VAL A 63 5.18 -13.91 2.22
N ILE A 64 5.80 -13.93 1.03
CA ILE A 64 5.10 -13.75 -0.25
C ILE A 64 4.05 -14.85 -0.45
N GLU A 65 4.41 -16.12 -0.27
CA GLU A 65 3.50 -17.26 -0.45
C GLU A 65 2.31 -17.21 0.52
N ARG A 66 2.51 -16.74 1.75
CA ARG A 66 1.42 -16.52 2.70
C ARG A 66 0.50 -15.39 2.23
N TRP A 67 1.07 -14.25 1.85
CA TRP A 67 0.32 -13.09 1.37
C TRP A 67 -0.51 -13.40 0.11
N ARG A 68 0.04 -14.16 -0.83
CA ARG A 68 -0.66 -14.59 -2.07
C ARG A 68 -1.96 -15.38 -1.83
N ARG A 69 -2.16 -15.95 -0.64
CA ARG A 69 -3.41 -16.66 -0.28
C ARG A 69 -4.48 -15.73 0.28
N GLU A 70 -4.10 -14.51 0.63
CA GLU A 70 -4.91 -13.58 1.42
C GLU A 70 -5.22 -12.29 0.69
N VAL A 71 -4.42 -11.94 -0.31
CA VAL A 71 -4.68 -10.81 -1.20
C VAL A 71 -5.49 -11.24 -2.42
N ASP A 72 -6.33 -10.35 -2.91
CA ASP A 72 -7.02 -10.47 -4.19
C ASP A 72 -7.01 -9.13 -4.94
N TRP A 73 -7.47 -9.13 -6.18
CA TRP A 73 -7.58 -7.94 -7.00
C TRP A 73 -8.53 -6.91 -6.37
N PRO A 74 -8.20 -5.60 -6.44
CA PRO A 74 -9.00 -4.54 -5.80
C PRO A 74 -10.24 -4.15 -6.62
N VAL A 75 -10.43 -4.74 -7.80
CA VAL A 75 -11.59 -4.56 -8.69
C VAL A 75 -11.95 -5.90 -9.32
N THR A 76 -13.23 -6.08 -9.67
CA THR A 76 -13.73 -7.31 -10.30
C THR A 76 -13.66 -7.30 -11.82
N GLU A 77 -13.54 -6.11 -12.41
CA GLU A 77 -13.50 -5.88 -13.85
C GLU A 77 -12.54 -4.73 -14.18
N GLY A 78 -12.10 -4.68 -15.43
CA GLY A 78 -11.18 -3.66 -15.91
C GLY A 78 -9.95 -4.23 -16.61
N GLN A 79 -9.00 -3.34 -16.87
CA GLN A 79 -7.77 -3.64 -17.58
C GLN A 79 -6.59 -2.94 -16.91
N VAL A 80 -5.48 -3.65 -16.71
CA VAL A 80 -4.24 -2.98 -16.29
C VAL A 80 -3.75 -2.10 -17.43
N SER A 81 -3.77 -0.80 -17.23
CA SER A 81 -3.37 0.20 -18.21
C SER A 81 -1.92 0.62 -18.04
N SER A 82 -1.35 0.42 -16.86
CA SER A 82 0.06 0.67 -16.64
C SER A 82 0.67 -0.09 -15.46
N TRP A 83 1.97 -0.36 -15.59
CA TRP A 83 2.70 -1.33 -14.78
C TRP A 83 3.61 -0.65 -13.75
N PHE A 84 3.96 -1.41 -12.70
CA PHE A 84 4.98 -1.03 -11.73
C PHE A 84 6.34 -0.89 -12.41
N GLY A 85 7.14 0.10 -12.00
CA GLY A 85 8.51 0.25 -12.48
C GLY A 85 8.83 1.60 -13.13
N PRO A 86 9.98 1.68 -13.84
CA PRO A 86 10.46 2.94 -14.42
C PRO A 86 9.51 3.55 -15.47
N ARG A 87 9.31 4.87 -15.39
CA ARG A 87 8.58 5.72 -16.34
C ARG A 87 9.45 6.92 -16.72
N GLY A 88 10.48 6.68 -17.52
CA GLY A 88 11.47 7.70 -17.88
C GLY A 88 12.26 8.16 -16.64
N ASP A 89 12.07 9.41 -16.25
CA ASP A 89 12.70 10.04 -15.07
C ASP A 89 11.98 9.75 -13.74
N ARG A 90 10.80 9.13 -13.80
CA ARG A 90 9.97 8.80 -12.63
C ARG A 90 9.87 7.30 -12.43
N PHE A 91 9.48 6.89 -11.23
CA PHE A 91 9.18 5.50 -10.90
C PHE A 91 7.70 5.37 -10.54
N HIS A 92 7.05 4.32 -11.04
CA HIS A 92 5.67 4.01 -10.73
C HIS A 92 5.61 2.96 -9.62
N GLU A 93 5.14 3.36 -8.43
CA GLU A 93 5.12 2.53 -7.21
C GLU A 93 3.96 1.52 -7.15
N GLY A 94 3.13 1.45 -8.19
CA GLY A 94 1.96 0.57 -8.23
C GLY A 94 1.58 0.14 -9.65
N ILE A 95 0.34 -0.26 -9.81
CA ILE A 95 -0.31 -0.49 -11.11
C ILE A 95 -1.49 0.46 -11.26
N ASP A 96 -1.75 0.85 -12.51
CA ASP A 96 -2.96 1.59 -12.85
C ASP A 96 -3.95 0.63 -13.51
N ILE A 97 -5.18 0.61 -13.01
CA ILE A 97 -6.25 -0.26 -13.48
C ILE A 97 -7.37 0.61 -14.01
N HIS A 98 -7.62 0.55 -15.32
CA HIS A 98 -8.74 1.21 -15.95
C HIS A 98 -10.03 0.42 -15.68
N ALA A 99 -11.03 1.09 -15.13
CA ALA A 99 -12.37 0.58 -14.90
C ALA A 99 -13.36 1.76 -14.96
N PRO A 100 -14.68 1.50 -15.15
CA PRO A 100 -15.69 2.55 -15.21
C PRO A 100 -15.66 3.48 -13.98
N GLU A 101 -15.86 4.78 -14.17
CA GLU A 101 -16.05 5.73 -13.06
C GLU A 101 -17.23 5.28 -12.18
N GLY A 102 -17.06 5.32 -10.86
CA GLY A 102 -18.03 4.82 -9.88
C GLY A 102 -17.98 3.30 -9.64
N ALA A 103 -17.12 2.55 -10.35
CA ALA A 103 -16.91 1.13 -10.10
C ALA A 103 -16.49 0.87 -8.63
N PRO A 104 -16.91 -0.27 -8.03
CA PRO A 104 -16.55 -0.59 -6.66
C PRO A 104 -15.04 -0.86 -6.54
N VAL A 105 -14.41 -0.22 -5.56
CA VAL A 105 -13.03 -0.51 -5.15
C VAL A 105 -13.08 -1.34 -3.87
N LEU A 106 -12.47 -2.51 -3.92
CA LEU A 106 -12.54 -3.53 -2.88
C LEU A 106 -11.25 -3.60 -2.08
N ALA A 107 -11.37 -3.88 -0.78
CA ALA A 107 -10.21 -4.22 0.05
C ALA A 107 -9.57 -5.51 -0.47
N ALA A 108 -8.31 -5.41 -0.91
CA ALA A 108 -7.55 -6.53 -1.44
C ALA A 108 -7.30 -7.63 -0.39
N ALA A 109 -7.24 -7.27 0.90
CA ALA A 109 -7.08 -8.20 2.01
C ALA A 109 -7.76 -7.66 3.29
N ASP A 110 -7.94 -8.53 4.29
CA ASP A 110 -8.39 -8.12 5.63
C ASP A 110 -7.43 -7.10 6.23
N GLY A 111 -7.95 -6.06 6.88
CA GLY A 111 -7.09 -5.00 7.42
C GLY A 111 -7.79 -3.95 8.26
N VAL A 112 -7.03 -2.92 8.59
CA VAL A 112 -7.50 -1.71 9.27
C VAL A 112 -7.16 -0.51 8.41
N VAL A 113 -8.11 0.40 8.24
CA VAL A 113 -7.90 1.66 7.53
C VAL A 113 -6.87 2.50 8.30
N ALA A 114 -5.68 2.62 7.73
CA ALA A 114 -4.59 3.43 8.27
C ALA A 114 -4.73 4.91 7.87
N PHE A 115 -5.34 5.16 6.71
CA PHE A 115 -5.62 6.50 6.20
C PHE A 115 -6.85 6.48 5.30
N ALA A 116 -7.69 7.51 5.38
CA ALA A 116 -8.78 7.76 4.44
C ALA A 116 -9.00 9.27 4.28
N GLY A 117 -8.59 9.83 3.14
CA GLY A 117 -8.65 11.28 2.91
C GLY A 117 -8.00 11.68 1.58
N GLU A 118 -7.72 12.97 1.41
CA GLU A 118 -7.05 13.48 0.21
C GLU A 118 -5.53 13.54 0.41
N LEU A 119 -4.77 13.02 -0.56
CA LEU A 119 -3.32 13.12 -0.64
C LEU A 119 -2.90 13.83 -1.92
N ARG A 120 -1.93 14.73 -1.81
CA ARG A 120 -1.41 15.48 -2.96
C ARG A 120 -0.89 14.51 -4.02
N GLY A 121 -1.36 14.65 -5.26
CA GLY A 121 -1.01 13.78 -6.38
C GLY A 121 -1.90 12.54 -6.49
N TYR A 122 -2.20 11.87 -5.37
CA TYR A 122 -3.03 10.66 -5.34
C TYR A 122 -4.55 10.96 -5.30
N GLY A 123 -4.97 12.16 -4.90
CA GLY A 123 -6.38 12.49 -4.73
C GLY A 123 -7.00 11.78 -3.53
N LEU A 124 -8.29 11.46 -3.60
CA LEU A 124 -8.95 10.69 -2.55
C LEU A 124 -8.36 9.29 -2.51
N THR A 125 -7.84 8.94 -1.33
CA THR A 125 -7.01 7.77 -1.11
C THR A 125 -7.48 7.01 0.12
N VAL A 126 -7.45 5.69 0.05
CA VAL A 126 -7.53 4.78 1.19
C VAL A 126 -6.21 4.04 1.31
N ILE A 127 -5.68 3.92 2.52
CA ILE A 127 -4.55 3.04 2.82
C ILE A 127 -5.00 2.04 3.87
N LEU A 128 -4.84 0.76 3.58
CA LEU A 128 -5.10 -0.32 4.53
C LEU A 128 -3.78 -0.87 5.06
N ALA A 129 -3.69 -0.95 6.39
CA ALA A 129 -2.66 -1.73 7.07
C ALA A 129 -3.17 -3.16 7.28
N HIS A 130 -2.34 -4.12 6.89
CA HIS A 130 -2.60 -5.54 7.05
C HIS A 130 -1.63 -6.13 8.09
N ARG A 131 -1.73 -7.44 8.31
CA ARG A 131 -0.77 -8.15 9.16
C ARG A 131 0.61 -8.24 8.52
N ASP A 132 1.58 -8.63 9.33
CA ASP A 132 2.95 -8.96 8.89
C ASP A 132 3.66 -7.86 8.08
N GLY A 133 3.33 -6.57 8.32
CA GLY A 133 4.00 -5.44 7.67
C GLY A 133 3.49 -5.10 6.26
N TRP A 134 2.44 -5.77 5.80
CA TRP A 134 1.80 -5.49 4.51
C TRP A 134 0.88 -4.27 4.58
N ALA A 135 0.85 -3.49 3.50
CA ALA A 135 -0.10 -2.40 3.29
C ALA A 135 -0.57 -2.35 1.83
N THR A 136 -1.77 -1.83 1.62
CA THR A 136 -2.30 -1.54 0.27
C THR A 136 -2.81 -0.10 0.18
N LEU A 137 -2.62 0.51 -0.98
CA LEU A 137 -3.04 1.89 -1.27
C LEU A 137 -4.00 1.90 -2.47
N TYR A 138 -5.08 2.66 -2.35
CA TYR A 138 -6.15 2.79 -3.34
C TYR A 138 -6.40 4.27 -3.59
N ALA A 139 -5.94 4.79 -4.73
CA ALA A 139 -5.96 6.22 -5.05
C ALA A 139 -6.82 6.56 -6.26
N HIS A 140 -6.96 7.86 -6.49
CA HIS A 140 -7.83 8.47 -7.49
C HIS A 140 -9.32 8.16 -7.29
N ASN A 141 -9.74 7.85 -6.05
CA ASN A 141 -11.13 7.51 -5.76
C ASN A 141 -12.06 8.71 -6.07
N GLU A 142 -13.29 8.45 -6.46
CA GLU A 142 -14.37 9.43 -6.51
C GLU A 142 -14.84 9.76 -5.08
N ARG A 143 -14.96 8.73 -4.24
CA ARG A 143 -15.29 8.85 -2.81
C ARG A 143 -14.74 7.68 -2.01
N ASN A 144 -14.35 7.96 -0.77
CA ASN A 144 -13.99 6.94 0.22
C ASN A 144 -15.26 6.54 1.02
N LEU A 145 -15.47 5.25 1.24
CA LEU A 145 -16.62 4.70 1.97
C LEU A 145 -16.27 4.20 3.37
N VAL A 146 -15.00 4.38 3.75
CA VAL A 146 -14.45 3.97 5.04
C VAL A 146 -13.70 5.12 5.66
N ARG A 147 -13.44 5.01 6.97
CA ARG A 147 -12.73 6.01 7.78
C ARG A 147 -11.58 5.40 8.55
N GLU A 148 -10.61 6.22 8.95
CA GLU A 148 -9.46 5.79 9.75
C GLU A 148 -9.86 4.98 10.98
N GLY A 149 -9.11 3.91 11.25
CA GLY A 149 -9.34 2.96 12.35
C GLY A 149 -10.42 1.91 12.07
N GLN A 150 -11.18 2.00 10.98
CA GLN A 150 -12.19 1.01 10.63
C GLN A 150 -11.54 -0.32 10.23
N ARG A 151 -12.09 -1.44 10.73
CA ARG A 151 -11.73 -2.78 10.27
C ARG A 151 -12.49 -3.10 8.98
N VAL A 152 -11.79 -3.69 8.02
CA VAL A 152 -12.37 -4.11 6.74
C VAL A 152 -12.00 -5.57 6.46
N ARG A 153 -12.87 -6.26 5.72
CA ARG A 153 -12.62 -7.63 5.24
C ARG A 153 -12.23 -7.63 3.78
N ARG A 154 -11.46 -8.63 3.35
CA ARG A 154 -11.18 -8.88 1.94
C ARG A 154 -12.47 -8.89 1.12
N GLY A 155 -12.47 -8.18 0.00
CA GLY A 155 -13.62 -8.05 -0.90
C GLY A 155 -14.69 -7.06 -0.42
N GLN A 156 -14.53 -6.44 0.76
CA GLN A 156 -15.41 -5.37 1.20
C GLN A 156 -15.19 -4.14 0.33
N GLU A 157 -16.27 -3.50 -0.12
CA GLU A 157 -16.20 -2.22 -0.81
C GLU A 157 -15.72 -1.12 0.15
N ILE A 158 -14.64 -0.42 -0.23
CA ILE A 158 -13.99 0.61 0.59
C ILE A 158 -14.00 2.00 -0.05
N ALA A 159 -14.18 2.06 -1.36
CA ALA A 159 -14.21 3.30 -2.12
C ALA A 159 -14.94 3.08 -3.46
N ARG A 160 -15.14 4.18 -4.17
CA ARG A 160 -15.64 4.17 -5.56
C ARG A 160 -14.58 4.78 -6.45
N LEU A 161 -14.30 4.12 -7.56
CA LEU A 161 -13.27 4.53 -8.50
C LEU A 161 -13.63 5.89 -9.09
N GLY A 162 -12.65 6.77 -9.22
CA GLY A 162 -12.85 8.07 -9.81
C GLY A 162 -11.65 8.54 -10.61
N LYS A 163 -11.47 9.86 -10.57
CA LYS A 163 -10.40 10.57 -11.28
C LYS A 163 -9.84 11.74 -10.46
N THR A 164 -9.89 11.65 -9.13
CA THR A 164 -9.39 12.73 -8.27
C THR A 164 -7.86 12.76 -8.25
N GLY A 165 -7.27 13.89 -7.89
CA GLY A 165 -5.81 14.06 -7.88
C GLY A 165 -5.23 14.23 -9.29
N ARG A 166 -3.99 13.75 -9.49
CA ARG A 166 -3.28 13.91 -10.76
C ARG A 166 -3.42 12.66 -11.61
N THR A 167 -4.42 12.63 -12.47
CA THR A 167 -4.69 11.52 -13.38
C THR A 167 -5.23 12.00 -14.73
N THR A 168 -5.11 11.20 -15.79
CA THR A 168 -5.56 11.54 -17.15
C THR A 168 -6.96 11.04 -17.48
N GLY A 169 -7.58 10.25 -16.60
CA GLY A 169 -8.93 9.70 -16.76
C GLY A 169 -9.26 8.76 -15.60
N PRO A 170 -10.47 8.17 -15.56
CA PRO A 170 -10.84 7.21 -14.52
C PRO A 170 -9.89 6.00 -14.50
N ASN A 171 -9.17 5.84 -13.40
CA ASN A 171 -8.37 4.65 -13.12
C ASN A 171 -8.13 4.52 -11.61
N LEU A 172 -7.97 3.29 -11.16
CA LEU A 172 -7.48 2.99 -9.83
C LEU A 172 -5.96 2.90 -9.88
N HIS A 173 -5.28 3.76 -9.13
CA HIS A 173 -3.87 3.55 -8.79
C HIS A 173 -3.79 2.66 -7.55
N PHE A 174 -3.19 1.48 -7.70
CA PHE A 174 -3.11 0.44 -6.68
C PHE A 174 -1.67 0.08 -6.35
N GLU A 175 -1.30 0.17 -5.08
CA GLU A 175 0.01 -0.25 -4.59
C GLU A 175 -0.12 -1.39 -3.57
N ILE A 176 0.87 -2.28 -3.58
CA ILE A 176 1.13 -3.22 -2.49
C ILE A 176 2.51 -2.88 -1.92
N ARG A 177 2.57 -2.69 -0.60
CA ARG A 177 3.81 -2.33 0.10
C ARG A 177 4.10 -3.34 1.20
N TYR A 178 5.37 -3.61 1.42
CA TYR A 178 5.89 -4.41 2.53
C TYR A 178 6.94 -3.60 3.27
N ASP A 179 6.76 -3.39 4.57
CA ASP A 179 7.64 -2.54 5.40
C ASP A 179 7.90 -1.15 4.76
N ASN A 180 6.83 -0.55 4.21
CA ASN A 180 6.81 0.72 3.48
C ASN A 180 7.53 0.75 2.11
N VAL A 181 8.08 -0.37 1.65
CA VAL A 181 8.66 -0.49 0.31
C VAL A 181 7.60 -0.97 -0.67
N ALA A 182 7.40 -0.24 -1.76
CA ALA A 182 6.50 -0.66 -2.83
C ALA A 182 7.06 -1.89 -3.57
N LEU A 183 6.19 -2.87 -3.81
CA LEU A 183 6.49 -4.08 -4.55
C LEU A 183 5.64 -4.11 -5.82
N ASP A 184 6.15 -4.75 -6.87
CA ASP A 184 5.35 -5.00 -8.07
C ASP A 184 4.11 -5.83 -7.69
N PRO A 185 2.88 -5.29 -7.81
CA PRO A 185 1.68 -6.04 -7.45
C PRO A 185 1.56 -7.39 -8.17
N TYR A 186 2.13 -7.54 -9.37
CA TYR A 186 2.08 -8.81 -10.12
C TYR A 186 2.84 -9.96 -9.48
N ILE A 187 3.86 -9.69 -8.65
CA ILE A 187 4.61 -10.75 -7.97
C ILE A 187 3.87 -11.30 -6.74
N VAL A 188 2.91 -10.53 -6.22
CA VAL A 188 2.25 -10.77 -4.93
C VAL A 188 0.74 -10.95 -5.04
N LEU A 189 0.11 -10.56 -6.15
CA LEU A 189 -1.28 -10.85 -6.44
C LEU A 189 -1.47 -12.32 -6.90
N PRO A 190 -2.69 -12.86 -6.76
CA PRO A 190 -3.06 -14.07 -7.49
C PRO A 190 -2.97 -13.83 -9.01
N PRO A 191 -2.84 -14.89 -9.82
CA PRO A 191 -2.83 -14.77 -11.29
C PRO A 191 -3.95 -13.85 -11.79
N ALA A 192 -3.64 -13.00 -12.76
CA ALA A 192 -4.55 -11.96 -13.20
C ALA A 192 -5.88 -12.55 -13.69
N ARG A 193 -6.97 -11.95 -13.24
CA ARG A 193 -8.31 -12.17 -13.79
C ARG A 193 -8.75 -11.04 -14.71
N LEU A 194 -7.99 -9.93 -14.73
CA LEU A 194 -8.22 -8.77 -15.57
C LEU A 194 -7.57 -8.98 -16.94
N ALA A 195 -8.12 -8.32 -17.95
CA ALA A 195 -7.47 -8.32 -19.26
C ALA A 195 -6.07 -7.68 -19.12
N GLU A 196 -5.06 -8.40 -19.60
CA GLU A 196 -3.70 -7.88 -19.73
C GLU A 196 -3.47 -7.55 -21.22
N PRO A 197 -3.32 -6.27 -21.61
CA PRO A 197 -2.76 -6.00 -22.93
C PRO A 197 -1.32 -6.52 -22.92
N ASN A 198 -0.96 -7.33 -23.92
CA ASN A 198 0.33 -8.02 -24.09
C ASN A 198 1.47 -7.32 -23.34
N LYS A 199 1.97 -7.94 -22.26
CA LYS A 199 3.28 -7.60 -21.68
C LYS A 199 4.31 -7.80 -22.79
N VAL A 200 4.74 -6.73 -23.45
CA VAL A 200 5.90 -6.81 -24.34
C VAL A 200 7.09 -7.04 -23.44
N SER A 201 7.61 -8.26 -23.46
CA SER A 201 8.83 -8.66 -22.78
C SER A 201 9.95 -7.68 -23.16
N PRO A 202 10.71 -7.10 -22.21
CA PRO A 202 11.90 -6.30 -22.54
C PRO A 202 13.05 -7.15 -23.11
N TRP A 203 12.89 -8.48 -23.11
CA TRP A 203 13.79 -9.42 -23.75
C TRP A 203 12.97 -10.22 -24.79
N GLY A 204 12.98 -9.73 -26.03
CA GLY A 204 12.53 -10.50 -27.18
C GLY A 204 13.42 -11.73 -27.39
N GLY A 205 12.81 -12.79 -27.93
CA GLY A 205 13.51 -14.04 -28.27
C GLY A 205 14.44 -13.95 -29.47
#